data_AF-B2VW21-F1
#
_entry.id   AF-B2VW21-F1
#
_cell.length_a   1.000
_cell.length_b   1.000
_cell.length_c   1.000
_cell.angle_alpha   90.00
_cell.angle_beta   90.00
_cell.angle_gamma   90.00
#
_symmetry.space_group_name_H-M   'P 1'
#
loop_
_entity.id
_entity.type
_entity.pdbx_description
1 polymer ?
#
loop_
_entity_poly.entity_id
_entity_poly.type
_entity_poly.pdbx_seq_one_letter_code
_entity_poly.pdbx_strand_id
1 'polypeptide(L)' 'MAPESSPEFLPNQNARLPSRTTASEFTAIFQARNAVEIPVPEVLTWGSRADENPVAAELEEVPGIELERPWPSMNIQE' A
#
# COMPACT_ATOMS: atom_id res chain seq x y z
N MET A 1 -8.34 14.93 -29.83
CA MET A 1 -7.85 13.55 -30.02
C MET A 1 -6.59 13.44 -29.18
N ALA A 2 -6.71 12.97 -27.94
CA ALA A 2 -5.55 12.77 -27.07
C ALA A 2 -4.76 11.53 -27.57
N PRO A 3 -3.42 11.55 -27.54
CA PRO A 3 -2.65 10.40 -28.00
C PRO A 3 -2.95 9.21 -27.09
N GLU A 4 -3.38 8.10 -27.68
CA GLU A 4 -3.55 6.84 -26.97
C GLU A 4 -2.19 6.46 -26.37
N SER A 5 -2.15 6.44 -25.04
CA SER A 5 -1.01 6.00 -24.24
C SER A 5 -0.65 4.58 -24.65
N SER A 6 0.54 4.40 -25.23
CA SER A 6 1.10 3.09 -25.58
C SER A 6 1.07 2.15 -24.37
N PRO A 7 0.74 0.86 -24.55
CA PRO A 7 0.66 -0.08 -23.44
C PRO A 7 2.05 -0.24 -22.82
N GLU A 8 2.19 0.13 -21.54
CA GLU A 8 3.41 -0.06 -20.76
C GLU A 8 3.74 -1.56 -20.69
N PHE A 9 4.83 -1.95 -21.36
CA PHE A 9 5.32 -3.34 -21.38
C PHE A 9 5.84 -3.71 -19.99
N LEU A 10 5.11 -4.56 -19.30
CA LEU A 10 5.57 -5.21 -18.07
C LEU A 10 6.40 -6.45 -18.46
N PRO A 11 7.69 -6.52 -18.09
CA PRO A 11 8.57 -7.62 -18.49
C PRO A 11 8.18 -8.99 -17.90
N ASN A 12 7.26 -9.00 -16.93
CA ASN A 12 6.66 -10.18 -16.33
C ASN A 12 5.13 -10.04 -16.38
N GLN A 13 4.42 -11.02 -16.94
CA GLN A 13 2.95 -11.03 -17.00
C GLN A 13 2.28 -11.02 -15.62
N ASN A 14 2.97 -11.50 -14.58
CA ASN A 14 2.50 -11.44 -13.20
C ASN A 14 2.88 -10.13 -12.48
N ALA A 15 3.78 -9.33 -13.05
CA ALA A 15 4.05 -8.00 -12.53
C ALA A 15 2.86 -7.10 -12.88
N ARG A 16 2.29 -6.44 -11.88
CA ARG A 16 1.33 -5.38 -12.10
C ARG A 16 2.09 -4.05 -12.22
N LEU A 17 1.50 -3.09 -12.92
CA LEU A 17 2.04 -1.73 -13.00
C LEU A 17 2.26 -1.22 -11.56
N PRO A 18 3.38 -0.54 -11.26
CA PRO A 18 3.65 -0.04 -9.91
C PRO A 18 2.47 0.76 -9.32
N SER A 19 1.83 1.60 -10.14
CA SER A 19 0.63 2.36 -9.77
C SER A 19 -0.57 1.48 -9.36
N ARG A 20 -0.71 0.28 -9.96
CA ARG A 20 -1.79 -0.67 -9.66
C ARG A 20 -1.52 -1.50 -8.41
N THR A 21 -0.26 -1.84 -8.15
CA THR A 21 0.13 -2.60 -6.94
C THR A 21 -0.10 -1.76 -5.69
N THR A 22 0.40 -0.53 -5.71
CA THR A 22 0.20 0.44 -4.62
C THR A 22 -1.30 0.74 -4.43
N ALA A 23 -2.12 0.74 -5.50
CA ALA A 23 -3.56 1.01 -5.41
C ALA A 23 -4.34 -0.09 -4.72
N SER A 24 -3.99 -1.34 -5.02
CA SER A 24 -4.60 -2.48 -4.34
C SER A 24 -4.22 -2.54 -2.86
N GLU A 25 -2.99 -2.16 -2.51
CA GLU A 25 -2.52 -2.11 -1.11
C GLU A 25 -3.23 -1.00 -0.32
N PHE A 26 -3.32 0.20 -0.89
CA PHE A 26 -4.09 1.30 -0.30
C PHE A 26 -5.56 0.95 -0.11
N THR A 27 -6.21 0.36 -1.12
CA THR A 27 -7.62 -0.04 -1.02
C THR A 27 -7.80 -1.05 0.12
N ALA A 28 -6.88 -2.01 0.25
CA ALA A 28 -6.91 -2.99 1.32
C ALA A 28 -6.73 -2.34 2.71
N ILE A 29 -5.79 -1.40 2.86
CA ILE A 29 -5.55 -0.67 4.12
C ILE A 29 -6.76 0.21 4.47
N PHE A 30 -7.29 0.96 3.50
CA PHE A 30 -8.48 1.78 3.69
C PHE A 30 -9.68 0.94 4.11
N GLN A 31 -9.89 -0.21 3.48
CA GLN A 31 -10.96 -1.12 3.86
C GLN A 31 -10.72 -1.76 5.24
N ALA A 32 -9.49 -2.15 5.55
CA ALA A 32 -9.11 -2.69 6.86
C ALA A 32 -9.42 -1.70 7.99
N ARG A 33 -9.12 -0.41 7.78
CA ARG A 33 -9.38 0.64 8.76
C ARG A 33 -10.87 0.94 8.90
N ASN A 34 -11.56 1.16 7.77
CA ASN A 34 -12.91 1.74 7.77
C ASN A 34 -14.04 0.70 7.85
N ALA A 35 -13.83 -0.52 7.35
CA ALA A 35 -14.87 -1.54 7.30
C ALA A 35 -14.75 -2.60 8.41
N VAL A 36 -13.53 -2.86 8.89
CA VAL A 36 -13.27 -3.91 9.90
C VAL A 36 -12.52 -3.40 11.13
N GLU A 37 -12.34 -2.07 11.24
CA GLU A 37 -11.81 -1.37 12.42
C GLU A 37 -10.45 -1.90 12.92
N ILE A 38 -9.63 -2.44 12.01
CA ILE A 38 -8.28 -2.89 12.36
C ILE A 38 -7.40 -1.64 12.54
N PRO A 39 -6.56 -1.59 13.60
CA PRO A 39 -5.59 -0.52 13.79
C PRO A 39 -4.46 -0.63 12.76
N VAL A 40 -4.73 -0.19 11.54
CA VAL A 40 -3.76 -0.02 10.45
C VAL A 40 -3.43 1.46 10.28
N PRO A 41 -2.27 1.80 9.70
CA PRO A 41 -1.89 3.17 9.41
C PRO A 41 -2.95 3.94 8.62
N GLU A 42 -3.13 5.22 8.95
CA GLU A 42 -3.92 6.13 8.12
C GLU A 42 -3.28 6.35 6.75
N VAL A 43 -4.10 6.65 5.77
CA VAL A 43 -3.61 7.03 4.46
C VAL A 43 -3.66 8.54 4.34
N LEU A 44 -2.49 9.14 4.16
CA LEU A 44 -2.31 10.59 4.14
C LEU A 44 -2.50 11.16 2.74
N THR A 45 -1.95 10.52 1.72
CA THR A 45 -2.18 10.90 0.33
C THR A 45 -2.06 9.72 -0.63
N TRP A 46 -2.79 9.79 -1.73
CA TRP A 46 -2.87 8.77 -2.76
C TRP A 46 -2.99 9.44 -4.14
N GLY A 47 -2.19 9.00 -5.11
CA GLY A 47 -2.31 9.46 -6.50
C GLY A 47 -2.05 8.33 -7.48
N SER A 48 -3.01 8.07 -8.38
CA SER A 48 -2.83 7.03 -9.42
C SER A 48 -1.92 7.48 -10.56
N ARG A 49 -1.68 8.79 -10.67
CA ARG A 49 -0.88 9.42 -11.71
C ARG A 49 0.20 10.28 -11.09
N ALA A 50 1.41 10.22 -11.66
CA ALA A 50 2.58 10.96 -11.18
C ALA A 50 2.48 12.48 -11.37
N ASP A 51 1.56 12.96 -12.22
CA ASP A 51 1.25 14.38 -12.40
C ASP A 51 0.37 14.95 -11.27
N GLU A 52 -0.41 14.11 -10.59
CA GLU A 52 -1.30 14.50 -9.49
C GLU A 52 -0.61 14.43 -8.12
N ASN A 53 0.30 13.49 -7.93
CA ASN A 53 1.09 13.36 -6.70
C ASN A 53 2.51 12.88 -7.02
N PRO A 54 3.56 13.65 -6.67
CA PRO A 54 4.95 13.20 -6.84
C PRO A 54 5.26 11.94 -6.01
N VAL A 55 4.45 11.64 -4.99
CA VAL A 55 4.54 10.43 -4.18
C VAL A 55 3.34 9.54 -4.49
N ALA A 56 3.56 8.34 -5.05
CA ALA A 56 2.46 7.48 -5.50
C ALA A 56 1.44 7.15 -4.37
N ALA A 57 1.92 7.01 -3.13
CA ALA A 57 1.10 6.92 -1.93
C ALA A 57 1.93 7.24 -0.68
N GLU A 58 1.31 7.87 0.32
CA GLU A 58 1.89 8.06 1.65
C GLU A 58 0.94 7.52 2.72
N LEU A 59 1.52 6.79 3.67
CA LEU A 59 0.85 6.24 4.84
C LEU A 59 1.39 6.91 6.10
N GLU A 60 0.57 6.94 7.14
CA GLU A 60 0.95 7.36 8.49
C GLU A 60 2.14 6.53 9.00
N GLU A 61 3.13 7.20 9.58
CA GLU A 61 4.18 6.53 10.32
C GLU A 61 3.65 6.10 11.68
N VAL A 62 3.50 4.79 11.88
CA VAL A 62 3.05 4.22 13.15
C VAL A 62 4.26 3.78 13.97
N PRO A 63 4.45 4.29 15.21
CA PRO A 63 5.56 3.88 16.05
C PRO A 63 5.39 2.41 16.46
N GLY A 64 6.43 1.61 16.25
CA GLY A 64 6.41 0.19 16.60
C GLY A 64 7.67 -0.54 16.16
N ILE A 65 7.72 -1.84 16.49
CA ILE A 65 8.74 -2.75 15.98
C ILE A 65 8.05 -3.93 15.31
N GLU A 66 8.68 -4.47 14.27
CA GLU A 66 8.21 -5.69 13.60
C GLU A 66 8.09 -6.82 14.60
N LEU A 67 6.93 -7.49 14.62
CA LEU A 67 6.57 -8.51 15.61
C LEU A 67 7.60 -9.66 15.69
N GLU A 68 8.25 -9.99 14.58
CA GLU A 68 9.31 -11.01 14.52
C GLU A 68 10.46 -10.73 15.49
N ARG A 69 10.76 -9.46 15.78
CA ARG A 69 11.86 -9.08 16.67
C ARG A 69 11.60 -9.45 18.13
N PRO A 70 10.47 -9.05 18.75
CA PRO A 70 10.16 -9.47 20.12
C PRO A 70 9.59 -10.89 20.20
N TRP A 71 9.11 -11.48 19.10
CA TRP A 71 8.43 -12.79 19.11
C TRP A 71 9.15 -13.88 19.90
N PRO A 72 10.49 -14.10 19.77
CA PRO A 72 11.19 -15.15 20.52
C PRO A 72 11.23 -14.94 22.03
N SER A 73 11.04 -13.69 22.48
CA SER A 73 11.07 -13.29 23.89
C SER A 73 9.68 -13.09 24.51
N MET A 74 8.63 -13.18 23.70
CA MET A 74 7.25 -13.06 24.17
C MET A 74 6.83 -14.35 24.88
N ASN A 75 6.29 -14.19 26.09
CA ASN A 75 5.69 -15.29 26.82
C ASN A 75 4.25 -15.47 26.31
N ILE A 76 4.06 -16.44 25.42
CA ILE A 76 2.76 -16.82 24.90
C ILE A 76 2.18 -17.82 25.90
N GLN A 77 1.25 -17.36 26.74
CA GLN A 77 0.48 -18.26 27.61
C GLN A 77 -0.55 -19.01 26.75
N GLU A 78 -0.55 -20.35 26.83
CA GLU A 78 -1.58 -21.21 26.22
C GLU A 78 -2.91 -21.18 26.99
#